data_AF-A0A933D2A2-F1
#
_entry.id   AF-A0A933D2A2-F1
#
_cell.length_a   1.000
_cell.length_b   1.000
_cell.length_c   1.000
_cell.angle_alpha   90.00
_cell.angle_beta   90.00
_cell.angle_gamma   90.00
#
_symmetry.space_group_name_H-M   'P 1'
#
loop_
_entity.id
_entity.type
_entity.pdbx_description
1 polymer ?
#
loop_
_entity_poly.entity_id
_entity_poly.type
_entity_poly.pdbx_seq_one_letter_code
_entity_poly.pdbx_strand_id
1 'polypeptide(L)'
;MVGQQRMADFSHSAIICRFKSQGRFRKSMIFGFLTLSCLALLSFQASATIVAPVSDPDMAQDAVAVITGHVRAIDSYWDPEQQQIHTLITLIVEESLKGDIPAGRLTIRQVGGVIGDIRSWVQGNPEFFVGEKVLLFLKQNQDGSLRVAHLYQGKYSILADYFTKEEFAYQATPAAVHVMTRPGMEEKSSYRLERFSEFRRNIRQAARARPARRRKPILGSPQVASLVRQSNEEFTLLGNARWFEPDEGIPVRIYTNQQGEPAAPTRGLTQIQQALAAWSNVPGSSFRYQDTGTTAAFGYRSDGVNSISFRDPLAQMDNPVRCGGILAQAGFFSSGQTRVVNGERFYRIFEGDVVTNDGWQGCGFYETPANFAEVVAHELGHVLGLGHSPDPNALMASYAHFDGRGASLGPDDQAGLRFIYPAAAGTPSPEPAPTFSLSASLGVSPSTVRVGRIFTVTMAAKNQGSQTVRVTPSRLTVQGTGGVSLRTNAFSAIIGPNQSRTFYWRYLANRSGTVQFTGSATSPLGNSSPVTSSTVTIIR
;
A
#
# COMPACT_ATOMS: atom_id res chain seq x y z
N MET A 1 83.52 13.28 11.04
CA MET A 1 82.89 14.05 9.95
C MET A 1 81.76 14.85 10.61
N VAL A 2 81.97 16.12 10.96
CA VAL A 2 81.62 17.31 10.13
C VAL A 2 80.16 17.20 9.65
N GLY A 3 79.22 18.09 9.94
CA GLY A 3 79.28 19.41 10.55
C GLY A 3 77.86 19.94 10.79
N GLN A 4 77.81 20.99 11.59
CA GLN A 4 76.69 21.74 12.12
C GLN A 4 76.56 23.04 11.32
N GLN A 5 75.36 23.51 10.95
CA GLN A 5 75.00 24.93 10.72
C GLN A 5 73.52 25.02 10.28
N ARG A 6 72.57 25.66 10.98
CA ARG A 6 72.37 27.08 11.39
C ARG A 6 72.06 28.06 10.25
N MET A 7 70.96 28.80 10.48
CA MET A 7 70.65 30.22 10.22
C MET A 7 69.42 30.44 9.31
N ALA A 8 68.31 31.01 9.83
CA ALA A 8 68.06 32.43 10.17
C ALA A 8 67.61 33.18 8.90
N ASP A 9 66.74 34.18 8.86
CA ASP A 9 66.06 35.08 9.80
C ASP A 9 64.94 35.77 8.95
N PHE A 10 63.92 36.36 9.57
CA PHE A 10 63.71 37.82 9.53
C PHE A 10 62.36 38.24 10.15
N SER A 11 62.50 39.06 11.19
CA SER A 11 61.50 39.86 11.88
C SER A 11 61.17 41.13 11.09
N HIS A 12 59.91 41.62 11.13
CA HIS A 12 59.54 42.91 11.78
C HIS A 12 58.12 43.41 11.41
N SER A 13 57.38 43.69 12.48
CA SER A 13 56.57 44.88 12.78
C SER A 13 55.39 45.34 11.92
N ALA A 14 54.29 45.52 12.66
CA ALA A 14 53.00 46.10 12.35
C ALA A 14 53.04 47.61 12.04
N ILE A 15 52.10 48.08 11.21
CA ILE A 15 51.50 49.42 11.31
C ILE A 15 49.99 49.34 11.00
N ILE A 16 49.20 49.80 11.97
CA ILE A 16 47.76 50.08 11.88
C ILE A 16 47.56 51.42 11.18
N CYS A 17 46.64 51.51 10.23
CA CYS A 17 46.04 52.78 9.83
C CYS A 17 44.53 52.63 9.58
N ARG A 18 43.73 53.31 10.39
CA ARG A 18 42.26 53.46 10.25
C ARG A 18 41.95 54.52 9.20
N PHE A 19 40.98 54.26 8.32
CA PHE A 19 40.19 55.30 7.66
C PHE A 19 38.68 55.04 7.86
N LYS A 20 37.98 56.05 8.37
CA LYS A 20 36.51 56.20 8.43
C LYS A 20 36.04 56.96 7.19
N SER A 21 34.94 56.54 6.56
CA SER A 21 33.98 57.38 5.79
C SER A 21 32.92 56.46 5.16
N GLN A 22 31.69 56.36 5.72
CA GLN A 22 30.46 57.08 5.32
C GLN A 22 29.98 56.77 3.88
N GLY A 23 28.80 56.13 3.74
CA GLY A 23 28.06 56.11 2.46
C GLY A 23 27.09 54.95 2.23
N ARG A 24 25.87 55.08 2.74
CA ARG A 24 24.60 54.42 2.40
C ARG A 24 24.56 53.62 1.06
N PHE A 25 24.15 52.35 1.11
CA PHE A 25 23.07 51.72 0.28
C PHE A 25 23.15 50.19 0.42
N ARG A 26 22.47 49.61 1.42
CA ARG A 26 22.16 48.16 1.47
C ARG A 26 21.04 47.88 2.48
N LYS A 27 19.87 48.46 2.23
CA LYS A 27 18.60 48.08 2.88
C LYS A 27 17.63 47.67 1.78
N SER A 28 17.70 46.41 1.34
CA SER A 28 16.62 45.73 0.58
C SER A 28 16.84 44.22 0.41
N MET A 29 17.85 43.61 1.06
CA MET A 29 18.22 42.21 0.82
C MET A 29 18.21 41.38 2.12
N ILE A 30 17.32 41.70 3.06
CA ILE A 30 17.19 40.96 4.33
C ILE A 30 15.73 40.53 4.62
N PHE A 31 14.73 41.13 3.94
CA PHE A 31 13.31 40.76 4.13
C PHE A 31 12.79 39.65 3.20
N GLY A 32 13.59 39.21 2.22
CA GLY A 32 13.21 38.12 1.31
C GLY A 32 13.60 36.71 1.76
N PHE A 33 14.49 36.60 2.75
CA PHE A 33 14.97 35.29 3.24
C PHE A 33 14.18 34.76 4.45
N LEU A 34 13.53 35.62 5.23
CA LEU A 34 12.75 35.20 6.39
C LEU A 34 11.32 34.72 6.06
N THR A 35 10.77 35.09 4.89
CA THR A 35 9.46 34.61 4.43
C THR A 35 9.53 33.31 3.64
N LEU A 36 10.69 32.95 3.06
CA LEU A 36 10.89 31.66 2.40
C LEU A 36 11.24 30.52 3.38
N SER A 37 11.86 30.81 4.53
CA SER A 37 12.17 29.78 5.53
C SER A 37 10.99 29.36 6.41
N CYS A 38 9.92 30.16 6.50
CA CYS A 38 8.71 29.77 7.26
C CYS A 38 7.68 28.96 6.46
N LEU A 39 7.77 28.90 5.12
CA LEU A 39 6.90 28.04 4.29
C LEU A 39 7.50 26.65 4.00
N ALA A 40 8.76 26.40 4.39
CA ALA A 40 9.41 25.10 4.26
C ALA A 40 9.23 24.19 5.50
N LEU A 41 8.46 24.61 6.51
CA LEU A 41 8.23 23.87 7.76
C LEU A 41 6.84 23.24 7.88
N LEU A 42 6.10 23.11 6.78
CA LEU A 42 4.87 22.31 6.70
C LEU A 42 4.92 21.22 5.64
N SER A 43 6.12 20.75 5.30
CA SER A 43 6.30 19.43 4.70
C SER A 43 6.15 18.41 5.82
N PHE A 44 4.91 18.08 6.19
CA PHE A 44 4.68 16.76 6.77
C PHE A 44 5.08 15.77 5.68
N GLN A 45 6.30 15.25 5.74
CA GLN A 45 6.57 13.95 5.16
C GLN A 45 5.70 12.98 5.95
N ALA A 46 4.48 12.79 5.48
CA ALA A 46 3.73 11.60 5.85
C ALA A 46 4.58 10.44 5.34
N SER A 47 5.26 9.77 6.27
CA SER A 47 5.69 8.40 6.04
C SER A 47 4.42 7.63 5.77
N ALA A 48 4.12 7.52 4.49
CA ALA A 48 3.13 6.61 3.99
C ALA A 48 3.44 5.22 4.51
N THR A 49 2.41 4.41 4.55
CA THR A 49 2.44 3.06 5.11
C THR A 49 1.22 2.28 4.51
N ILE A 50 1.28 0.97 4.21
CA ILE A 50 0.19 0.15 3.62
C ILE A 50 -0.84 -0.10 4.72
N VAL A 51 -0.33 -0.09 5.95
CA VAL A 51 -1.03 0.18 7.17
C VAL A 51 -0.68 1.58 7.63
N ALA A 52 -1.55 2.57 7.39
CA ALA A 52 -1.39 3.91 7.96
C ALA A 52 -1.47 3.86 9.50
N PRO A 53 -0.41 4.18 10.26
CA PRO A 53 -0.43 4.07 11.71
C PRO A 53 -1.62 4.81 12.30
N VAL A 54 -2.45 4.10 13.03
CA VAL A 54 -3.48 4.72 13.85
C VAL A 54 -2.83 5.11 15.17
N SER A 55 -2.83 6.40 15.49
CA SER A 55 -2.29 6.86 16.78
C SER A 55 -3.07 6.23 17.95
N ASP A 56 -2.42 5.96 19.08
CA ASP A 56 -3.13 5.38 20.23
C ASP A 56 -4.34 6.21 20.68
N PRO A 57 -4.28 7.56 20.70
CA PRO A 57 -5.46 8.35 21.01
C PRO A 57 -6.60 8.15 20.00
N ASP A 58 -6.29 7.99 18.71
CA ASP A 58 -7.27 7.67 17.68
C ASP A 58 -7.86 6.28 17.84
N MET A 59 -7.01 5.29 18.07
CA MET A 59 -7.42 3.91 18.26
C MET A 59 -8.27 3.77 19.52
N ALA A 60 -7.86 4.41 20.61
CA ALA A 60 -8.63 4.48 21.84
C ALA A 60 -9.97 5.18 21.62
N GLN A 61 -10.06 6.19 20.75
CA GLN A 61 -11.32 6.86 20.44
C GLN A 61 -12.25 6.01 19.58
N ASP A 62 -11.72 5.36 18.53
CA ASP A 62 -12.48 4.54 17.60
C ASP A 62 -13.01 3.24 18.23
N ALA A 63 -12.20 2.60 19.08
CA ALA A 63 -12.53 1.34 19.74
C ALA A 63 -13.86 1.40 20.53
N VAL A 64 -14.60 0.29 20.58
CA VAL A 64 -15.79 0.12 21.44
C VAL A 64 -15.41 -0.14 22.89
N ALA A 65 -14.30 -0.85 23.09
CA ALA A 65 -13.73 -1.08 24.39
C ALA A 65 -12.21 -1.23 24.28
N VAL A 66 -11.51 -1.00 25.39
CA VAL A 66 -10.09 -1.34 25.51
C VAL A 66 -9.93 -2.14 26.79
N ILE A 67 -9.42 -3.35 26.68
CA ILE A 67 -9.34 -4.29 27.79
C ILE A 67 -7.92 -4.81 28.00
N THR A 68 -7.66 -5.33 29.19
CA THR A 68 -6.51 -6.17 29.49
C THR A 68 -7.00 -7.53 29.98
N GLY A 69 -6.28 -8.60 29.64
CA GLY A 69 -6.67 -9.93 30.07
C GLY A 69 -5.74 -11.04 29.60
N HIS A 70 -6.05 -12.26 29.99
CA HIS A 70 -5.31 -13.46 29.60
C HIS A 70 -6.08 -14.29 28.58
N VAL A 71 -5.40 -14.70 27.51
CA VAL A 71 -5.96 -15.65 26.54
C VAL A 71 -6.09 -17.01 27.20
N ARG A 72 -7.25 -17.65 27.06
CA ARG A 72 -7.56 -18.97 27.65
C ARG A 72 -7.83 -20.06 26.62
N ALA A 73 -8.43 -19.72 25.50
CA ALA A 73 -8.72 -20.67 24.45
C ALA A 73 -8.75 -19.97 23.09
N ILE A 74 -8.33 -20.70 22.07
CA ILE A 74 -8.31 -20.29 20.68
C ILE A 74 -8.97 -21.42 19.90
N ASP A 75 -10.17 -21.21 19.39
CA ASP A 75 -10.95 -22.23 18.69
C ASP A 75 -11.33 -21.74 17.30
N SER A 76 -10.90 -22.42 16.25
CA SER A 76 -11.33 -22.14 14.88
C SER A 76 -12.60 -22.91 14.54
N TYR A 77 -13.41 -22.38 13.61
CA TYR A 77 -14.58 -23.03 13.04
C TYR A 77 -14.82 -22.57 11.60
N TRP A 78 -15.46 -23.42 10.80
CA TRP A 78 -15.96 -23.04 9.46
C TRP A 78 -17.33 -22.37 9.56
N ASP A 79 -17.46 -21.19 8.97
CA ASP A 79 -18.71 -20.47 8.77
C ASP A 79 -19.21 -20.69 7.33
N PRO A 80 -20.26 -21.53 7.14
CA PRO A 80 -20.76 -21.84 5.80
C PRO A 80 -21.53 -20.68 5.15
N GLU A 81 -22.05 -19.73 5.92
CA GLU A 81 -22.78 -18.57 5.38
C GLU A 81 -21.80 -17.54 4.81
N GLN A 82 -20.68 -17.33 5.51
CA GLN A 82 -19.64 -16.40 5.08
C GLN A 82 -18.58 -17.07 4.18
N GLN A 83 -18.59 -18.40 4.08
CA GLN A 83 -17.57 -19.21 3.40
C GLN A 83 -16.15 -18.88 3.91
N GLN A 84 -16.01 -18.77 5.24
CA GLN A 84 -14.79 -18.34 5.90
C GLN A 84 -14.47 -19.26 7.06
N ILE A 85 -13.17 -19.37 7.39
CA ILE A 85 -12.77 -19.85 8.71
C ILE A 85 -12.76 -18.63 9.63
N HIS A 86 -13.32 -18.80 10.83
CA HIS A 86 -13.19 -17.83 11.91
C HIS A 86 -12.50 -18.47 13.11
N THR A 87 -11.81 -17.65 13.87
CA THR A 87 -11.20 -18.03 15.15
C THR A 87 -11.86 -17.26 16.29
N LEU A 88 -12.32 -18.02 17.28
CA LEU A 88 -12.82 -17.51 18.56
C LEU A 88 -11.64 -17.44 19.54
N ILE A 89 -11.32 -16.24 20.00
CA ILE A 89 -10.31 -16.03 21.04
C ILE A 89 -11.06 -15.74 22.34
N THR A 90 -10.97 -16.67 23.29
CA THR A 90 -11.55 -16.52 24.62
C THR A 90 -10.50 -15.98 25.57
N LEU A 91 -10.85 -14.91 26.28
CA LEU A 91 -10.02 -14.25 27.28
C LEU A 91 -10.71 -14.24 28.65
N ILE A 92 -9.90 -14.14 29.70
CA ILE A 92 -10.35 -13.67 31.02
C ILE A 92 -9.90 -12.22 31.13
N VAL A 93 -10.87 -11.31 31.04
CA VAL A 93 -10.71 -9.88 31.20
C VAL A 93 -10.38 -9.59 32.67
N GLU A 94 -9.28 -8.90 32.89
CA GLU A 94 -8.87 -8.40 34.19
C GLU A 94 -9.41 -6.99 34.43
N GLU A 95 -9.30 -6.14 33.42
CA GLU A 95 -9.64 -4.72 33.51
C GLU A 95 -10.15 -4.19 32.18
N SER A 96 -11.16 -3.32 32.25
CA SER A 96 -11.58 -2.48 31.14
C SER A 96 -11.03 -1.06 31.33
N LEU A 97 -10.18 -0.62 30.40
CA LEU A 97 -9.64 0.73 30.33
C LEU A 97 -10.62 1.71 29.66
N LYS A 98 -11.49 1.18 28.80
CA LYS A 98 -12.57 1.91 28.13
C LYS A 98 -13.73 0.96 27.84
N GLY A 99 -14.96 1.45 28.02
CA GLY A 99 -16.18 0.71 27.70
C GLY A 99 -16.60 -0.22 28.84
N ASP A 100 -17.87 -0.63 28.82
CA ASP A 100 -18.50 -1.38 29.90
C ASP A 100 -18.38 -2.89 29.67
N ILE A 101 -17.15 -3.40 29.62
CA ILE A 101 -16.87 -4.85 29.61
C ILE A 101 -16.52 -5.28 31.04
N PRO A 102 -17.32 -6.17 31.67
CA PRO A 102 -17.01 -6.64 33.01
C PRO A 102 -15.78 -7.55 33.01
N ALA A 103 -15.10 -7.62 34.16
CA ALA A 103 -14.09 -8.63 34.39
C ALA A 103 -14.69 -10.04 34.27
N GLY A 104 -13.91 -11.00 33.78
CA GLY A 104 -14.37 -12.36 33.54
C GLY A 104 -14.28 -12.77 32.07
N ARG A 105 -15.07 -13.78 31.67
CA ARG A 105 -14.94 -14.40 30.36
C ARG A 105 -15.46 -13.49 29.24
N LEU A 106 -14.61 -13.23 28.25
CA LEU A 106 -14.96 -12.57 26.98
C LEU A 106 -14.52 -13.46 25.82
N THR A 107 -15.32 -13.52 24.75
CA THR A 107 -14.90 -14.18 23.50
C THR A 107 -15.00 -13.18 22.35
N ILE A 108 -13.90 -13.02 21.62
CA ILE A 108 -13.83 -12.22 20.39
C ILE A 108 -13.74 -13.14 19.18
N ARG A 109 -14.11 -12.66 18.00
CA ARG A 109 -14.14 -13.39 16.73
C ARG A 109 -13.28 -12.68 15.68
N GLN A 110 -12.27 -13.36 15.16
CA GLN A 110 -11.38 -12.91 14.09
C GLN A 110 -11.56 -13.80 12.85
N VAL A 111 -11.42 -13.25 11.65
CA VAL A 111 -11.38 -14.04 10.39
C VAL A 111 -10.04 -14.79 10.32
N GLY A 112 -10.02 -15.97 9.72
CA GLY A 112 -8.85 -16.83 9.59
C GLY A 112 -8.79 -17.94 10.64
N GLY A 113 -7.86 -18.88 10.45
CA GLY A 113 -7.65 -20.02 11.35
C GLY A 113 -7.41 -21.32 10.60
N VAL A 114 -7.54 -22.44 11.32
CA VAL A 114 -7.28 -23.78 10.78
C VAL A 114 -8.41 -24.73 11.17
N ILE A 115 -8.94 -25.47 10.21
CA ILE A 115 -9.93 -26.54 10.39
C ILE A 115 -9.46 -27.76 9.58
N GLY A 116 -9.13 -28.84 10.28
CA GLY A 116 -8.55 -30.03 9.68
C GLY A 116 -7.30 -29.67 8.88
N ASP A 117 -7.31 -30.01 7.59
CA ASP A 117 -6.23 -29.72 6.65
C ASP A 117 -6.36 -28.36 5.96
N ILE A 118 -7.45 -27.62 6.18
CA ILE A 118 -7.68 -26.33 5.54
C ILE A 118 -7.23 -25.21 6.47
N ARG A 119 -6.37 -24.34 5.95
CA ARG A 119 -5.88 -23.14 6.63
C ARG A 119 -6.39 -21.91 5.89
N SER A 120 -6.84 -20.91 6.63
CA SER A 120 -7.23 -19.60 6.12
C SER A 120 -6.30 -18.57 6.72
N TRP A 121 -5.43 -18.02 5.87
CA TRP A 121 -4.45 -17.01 6.23
C TRP A 121 -4.92 -15.65 5.75
N VAL A 122 -4.98 -14.70 6.67
CA VAL A 122 -5.34 -13.31 6.42
C VAL A 122 -4.23 -12.43 6.97
N GLN A 123 -3.60 -11.66 6.10
CA GLN A 123 -2.44 -10.86 6.44
C GLN A 123 -2.81 -9.70 7.35
N GLY A 124 -1.86 -9.33 8.20
CA GLY A 124 -2.04 -8.29 9.21
C GLY A 124 -2.90 -8.72 10.40
N ASN A 125 -3.47 -9.93 10.43
CA ASN A 125 -4.20 -10.41 11.60
C ASN A 125 -3.34 -10.38 12.88
N PRO A 126 -3.94 -10.06 14.04
CA PRO A 126 -3.25 -10.18 15.32
C PRO A 126 -3.01 -11.65 15.66
N GLU A 127 -1.79 -11.99 16.06
CA GLU A 127 -1.43 -13.34 16.50
C GLU A 127 -1.72 -13.52 17.99
N PHE A 128 -2.17 -14.70 18.42
CA PHE A 128 -2.44 -14.99 19.82
C PHE A 128 -1.82 -16.29 20.32
N PHE A 129 -1.51 -16.38 21.61
CA PHE A 129 -1.01 -17.58 22.29
C PHE A 129 -1.84 -17.86 23.54
N VAL A 130 -2.20 -19.13 23.78
CA VAL A 130 -2.89 -19.50 25.02
C VAL A 130 -2.00 -19.19 26.24
N GLY A 131 -2.56 -18.48 27.22
CA GLY A 131 -1.87 -18.07 28.45
C GLY A 131 -1.25 -16.68 28.39
N GLU A 132 -1.04 -16.09 27.20
CA GLU A 132 -0.44 -14.77 27.09
C GLU A 132 -1.34 -13.69 27.73
N LYS A 133 -0.73 -12.64 28.25
CA LYS A 133 -1.41 -11.42 28.69
C LYS A 133 -1.45 -10.42 27.55
N VAL A 134 -2.60 -9.82 27.31
CA VAL A 134 -2.80 -8.85 26.21
C VAL A 134 -3.49 -7.59 26.67
N LEU A 135 -3.23 -6.49 25.94
CA LEU A 135 -4.12 -5.35 25.85
C LEU A 135 -4.74 -5.33 24.44
N LEU A 136 -6.07 -5.23 24.38
CA LEU A 136 -6.81 -5.22 23.11
C LEU A 136 -7.67 -3.97 22.99
N PHE A 137 -7.52 -3.29 21.86
CA PHE A 137 -8.51 -2.36 21.34
C PHE A 137 -9.55 -3.17 20.57
N LEU A 138 -10.82 -3.03 20.92
CA LEU A 138 -11.89 -3.85 20.36
C LEU A 138 -12.82 -3.03 19.48
N LYS A 139 -13.27 -3.63 18.38
CA LYS A 139 -14.35 -3.14 17.51
C LYS A 139 -15.47 -4.18 17.44
N GLN A 140 -16.63 -3.76 16.95
CA GLN A 140 -17.79 -4.63 16.81
C GLN A 140 -17.95 -5.04 15.35
N ASN A 141 -18.03 -6.34 15.09
CA ASN A 141 -18.43 -6.91 13.81
C ASN A 141 -19.90 -6.60 13.51
N GLN A 142 -20.33 -6.77 12.25
CA GLN A 142 -21.71 -6.48 11.83
C GLN A 142 -22.76 -7.28 12.61
N ASP A 143 -22.42 -8.53 12.95
CA ASP A 143 -23.22 -9.46 13.74
C ASP A 143 -23.27 -9.11 15.23
N GLY A 144 -22.51 -8.11 15.69
CA GLY A 144 -22.44 -7.65 17.07
C GLY A 144 -21.38 -8.32 17.93
N SER A 145 -20.66 -9.33 17.41
CA SER A 145 -19.48 -9.90 18.07
C SER A 145 -18.32 -8.90 18.12
N LEU A 146 -17.37 -9.07 19.04
CA LEU A 146 -16.18 -8.22 19.13
C LEU A 146 -15.03 -8.80 18.31
N ARG A 147 -14.18 -7.93 17.76
CA ARG A 147 -12.90 -8.26 17.11
C ARG A 147 -11.81 -7.29 17.54
N VAL A 148 -10.56 -7.59 17.23
CA VAL A 148 -9.46 -6.63 17.43
C VAL A 148 -9.61 -5.48 16.43
N ALA A 149 -9.45 -4.25 16.90
CA ALA A 149 -9.53 -3.05 16.09
C ALA A 149 -8.28 -2.90 15.20
N HIS A 150 -8.45 -2.54 13.93
CA HIS A 150 -7.35 -2.26 13.00
C HIS A 150 -6.31 -3.39 12.91
N LEU A 151 -6.78 -4.64 12.99
CA LEU A 151 -5.99 -5.86 12.94
C LEU A 151 -4.84 -5.86 13.97
N TYR A 152 -3.59 -6.19 13.59
CA TYR A 152 -2.47 -6.27 14.54
C TYR A 152 -2.21 -4.96 15.31
N GLN A 153 -2.56 -3.80 14.74
CA GLN A 153 -2.36 -2.50 15.40
C GLN A 153 -3.14 -2.40 16.72
N GLY A 154 -4.27 -3.09 16.85
CA GLY A 154 -5.09 -3.10 18.05
C GLY A 154 -4.69 -4.11 19.11
N LYS A 155 -3.63 -4.90 18.90
CA LYS A 155 -3.13 -5.87 19.87
C LYS A 155 -1.75 -5.48 20.39
N TYR A 156 -1.61 -5.58 21.72
CA TYR A 156 -0.32 -5.55 22.41
C TYR A 156 -0.22 -6.78 23.31
N SER A 157 0.90 -7.49 23.24
CA SER A 157 1.26 -8.50 24.24
C SER A 157 1.91 -7.80 25.43
N ILE A 158 1.55 -8.20 26.64
CA ILE A 158 2.09 -7.63 27.88
C ILE A 158 3.12 -8.59 28.44
N LEU A 159 4.38 -8.16 28.38
CA LEU A 159 5.53 -8.94 28.81
C LEU A 159 6.03 -8.39 30.14
N ALA A 160 6.31 -9.26 31.09
CA ALA A 160 6.94 -8.86 32.35
C ALA A 160 8.44 -9.16 32.30
N ASP A 161 9.26 -8.16 32.61
CA ASP A 161 10.69 -8.38 32.81
C ASP A 161 10.90 -9.35 33.99
N TYR A 162 11.75 -10.35 33.78
CA TYR A 162 11.86 -11.46 34.72
C TYR A 162 12.39 -11.02 36.09
N PHE A 163 13.30 -10.06 36.13
CA PHE A 163 13.98 -9.63 37.36
C PHE A 163 13.20 -8.55 38.09
N THR A 164 12.85 -7.48 37.38
CA THR A 164 12.18 -6.30 37.91
C THR A 164 10.68 -6.49 38.09
N LYS A 165 10.10 -7.50 37.41
CA LYS A 165 8.65 -7.71 37.28
C LYS A 165 7.92 -6.54 36.62
N GLU A 166 8.64 -5.64 35.97
CA GLU A 166 8.04 -4.52 35.27
C GLU A 166 7.37 -5.01 33.99
N GLU A 167 6.13 -4.55 33.76
CA GLU A 167 5.36 -4.90 32.56
C GLU A 167 5.60 -3.91 31.42
N PHE A 168 5.72 -4.43 30.21
CA PHE A 168 5.89 -3.70 28.97
C PHE A 168 4.81 -4.11 27.96
N ALA A 169 4.24 -3.12 27.27
CA ALA A 169 3.40 -3.34 26.11
C ALA A 169 4.29 -3.53 24.88
N TYR A 170 4.16 -4.69 24.25
CA TYR A 170 4.91 -5.09 23.07
C TYR A 170 3.95 -5.28 21.90
N GLN A 171 4.29 -4.67 20.75
CA GLN A 171 3.59 -4.87 19.49
C GLN A 171 4.61 -5.12 18.38
N ALA A 172 4.52 -6.31 17.78
CA ALA A 172 5.26 -6.68 16.59
C ALA A 172 4.36 -6.62 15.35
N THR A 173 4.96 -6.37 14.20
CA THR A 173 4.32 -6.67 12.92
C THR A 173 4.24 -8.20 12.76
N PRO A 174 3.09 -8.78 12.33
CA PRO A 174 2.88 -10.24 12.23
C PRO A 174 3.78 -11.03 11.26
N ALA A 175 4.88 -10.44 10.78
CA ALA A 175 5.94 -11.14 10.04
C ALA A 175 7.27 -11.20 10.82
N ALA A 176 7.46 -10.34 11.82
CA ALA A 176 8.69 -10.27 12.61
C ALA A 176 8.84 -11.43 13.60
N VAL A 177 7.76 -12.16 13.91
CA VAL A 177 7.79 -13.25 14.91
C VAL A 177 8.46 -14.52 14.35
N HIS A 178 8.58 -14.67 13.02
CA HIS A 178 9.32 -15.79 12.40
C HIS A 178 10.85 -15.70 12.53
N VAL A 179 11.40 -14.64 13.16
CA VAL A 179 12.86 -14.45 13.34
C VAL A 179 13.34 -14.72 14.78
N MET A 180 12.47 -15.14 15.71
CA MET A 180 12.95 -15.62 17.02
C MET A 180 13.45 -17.07 16.97
N THR A 181 14.43 -17.42 16.13
CA THR A 181 15.30 -18.61 16.29
C THR A 181 16.47 -18.67 15.29
N ARG A 182 17.31 -17.62 15.18
CA ARG A 182 18.72 -17.81 14.74
C ARG A 182 19.67 -16.94 15.55
N PRO A 183 20.62 -17.50 16.32
CA PRO A 183 21.68 -16.72 16.94
C PRO A 183 22.60 -16.13 15.85
N GLY A 184 22.73 -14.81 15.77
CA GLY A 184 23.80 -14.16 15.01
C GLY A 184 23.40 -13.21 13.87
N MET A 185 22.13 -12.87 13.68
CA MET A 185 21.76 -11.70 12.87
C MET A 185 21.33 -10.55 13.78
N GLU A 186 21.93 -9.37 13.61
CA GLU A 186 21.46 -8.14 14.24
C GLU A 186 20.04 -7.84 13.74
N GLU A 187 19.08 -8.10 14.61
CA GLU A 187 17.64 -7.97 14.38
C GLU A 187 17.25 -6.49 14.42
N LYS A 188 17.11 -5.84 13.26
CA LYS A 188 16.43 -4.55 13.16
C LYS A 188 14.93 -4.78 13.01
N SER A 189 14.30 -5.41 13.99
CA SER A 189 12.86 -5.64 14.00
C SER A 189 12.09 -4.33 14.31
N SER A 190 11.07 -4.03 13.51
CA SER A 190 10.13 -2.92 13.70
C SER A 190 9.10 -3.25 14.79
N TYR A 191 9.53 -3.35 16.04
CA TYR A 191 8.64 -3.54 17.19
C TYR A 191 8.47 -2.25 17.98
N ARG A 192 7.29 -2.09 18.57
CA ARG A 192 7.02 -1.06 19.58
C ARG A 192 7.10 -1.67 20.97
N LEU A 193 7.86 -1.04 21.85
CA LEU A 193 8.00 -1.42 23.26
C LEU A 193 7.82 -0.17 24.14
N GLU A 194 6.86 -0.20 25.06
CA GLU A 194 6.57 0.90 25.99
C GLU A 194 6.29 0.34 27.40
N ARG A 195 6.64 1.08 28.45
CA ARG A 195 6.25 0.70 29.83
C ARG A 195 4.74 0.62 29.92
N PHE A 196 4.22 -0.52 30.36
CA PHE A 196 2.78 -0.76 30.34
C PHE A 196 2.00 0.19 31.25
N SER A 197 2.61 0.61 32.37
CA SER A 197 2.02 1.57 33.30
C SER A 197 1.78 2.95 32.66
N GLU A 198 2.71 3.42 31.82
CA GLU A 198 2.61 4.66 31.06
C GLU A 198 1.58 4.53 29.94
N PHE A 199 1.71 3.48 29.14
CA PHE A 199 0.79 3.19 28.06
C PHE A 199 -0.67 3.13 28.55
N ARG A 200 -0.92 2.39 29.64
CA ARG A 200 -2.24 2.28 30.28
C ARG A 200 -2.79 3.63 30.72
N ARG A 201 -1.97 4.52 31.29
CA ARG A 201 -2.40 5.88 31.67
C ARG A 201 -2.79 6.70 30.45
N ASN A 202 -1.98 6.65 29.39
CA ASN A 202 -2.22 7.38 28.14
C ASN A 202 -3.54 6.95 27.49
N ILE A 203 -3.83 5.64 27.45
CA ILE A 203 -5.09 5.11 26.94
C ILE A 203 -6.29 5.58 27.77
N ARG A 204 -6.22 5.53 29.11
CA ARG A 204 -7.31 6.02 29.97
C ARG A 204 -7.58 7.51 29.76
N GLN A 205 -6.52 8.31 29.59
CA GLN A 205 -6.67 9.73 29.32
C GLN A 205 -7.35 9.97 27.96
N ALA A 206 -6.92 9.27 26.91
CA ALA A 206 -7.54 9.35 25.60
C ALA A 206 -9.01 8.90 25.61
N ALA A 207 -9.33 7.84 26.35
CA ALA A 207 -10.69 7.30 26.49
C ALA A 207 -11.65 8.27 27.20
N ARG A 208 -11.16 9.07 28.15
CA ARG A 208 -11.96 10.08 28.88
C ARG A 208 -12.26 11.32 28.06
N ALA A 209 -11.47 11.61 27.02
CA ALA A 209 -11.62 12.84 26.25
C ALA A 209 -12.97 12.94 25.50
N ARG A 210 -13.64 11.81 25.20
CA ARG A 210 -15.01 11.76 24.68
C ARG A 210 -15.73 10.45 25.08
N PRO A 211 -16.94 10.49 25.68
CA PRO A 211 -17.66 9.28 26.07
C PRO A 211 -18.10 8.44 24.87
N ALA A 212 -18.21 7.12 25.09
CA ALA A 212 -18.60 6.16 24.06
C ALA A 212 -19.98 6.50 23.45
N ARG A 213 -20.08 6.52 22.11
CA ARG A 213 -21.38 6.65 21.42
C ARG A 213 -22.26 5.41 21.72
N ARG A 214 -23.57 5.60 21.83
CA ARG A 214 -24.57 4.51 21.89
C ARG A 214 -24.35 3.56 20.70
N ARG A 215 -24.18 2.26 20.98
CA ARG A 215 -23.86 1.21 20.01
C ARG A 215 -24.80 0.02 20.19
N LYS A 216 -24.84 -0.89 19.21
CA LYS A 216 -25.61 -2.15 19.30
C LYS A 216 -25.17 -2.91 20.57
N PRO A 217 -26.06 -3.68 21.21
CA PRO A 217 -25.68 -4.51 22.36
C PRO A 217 -24.45 -5.35 22.01
N ILE A 218 -23.44 -5.34 22.88
CA ILE A 218 -22.32 -6.27 22.77
C ILE A 218 -22.93 -7.66 22.97
N LEU A 219 -22.90 -8.49 21.94
CA LEU A 219 -23.29 -9.88 22.11
C LEU A 219 -22.22 -10.56 22.95
N GLY A 220 -22.66 -11.32 23.97
CA GLY A 220 -21.80 -12.31 24.63
C GLY A 220 -21.30 -13.35 23.62
N SER A 221 -20.49 -14.31 24.08
CA SER A 221 -19.81 -15.29 23.24
C SER A 221 -20.62 -15.68 21.99
N PRO A 222 -20.08 -15.50 20.77
CA PRO A 222 -20.82 -15.74 19.53
C PRO A 222 -21.48 -17.13 19.57
N GLN A 223 -22.78 -17.20 19.31
CA GLN A 223 -23.46 -18.48 19.15
C GLN A 223 -23.07 -19.06 17.79
N VAL A 224 -21.98 -19.83 17.77
CA VAL A 224 -21.51 -20.51 16.56
C VAL A 224 -22.33 -21.79 16.37
N ALA A 225 -23.11 -21.83 15.29
CA ALA A 225 -23.90 -23.01 14.88
C ALA A 225 -23.06 -24.17 14.32
N SER A 226 -21.75 -23.94 14.10
CA SER A 226 -20.85 -24.95 13.54
C SER A 226 -20.58 -26.08 14.54
N LEU A 227 -20.85 -27.33 14.12
CA LEU A 227 -20.64 -28.56 14.89
C LEU A 227 -19.17 -28.98 14.96
N VAL A 228 -18.31 -28.41 14.10
CA VAL A 228 -16.88 -28.74 14.04
C VAL A 228 -16.08 -27.54 14.51
N ARG A 229 -15.37 -27.72 15.64
CA ARG A 229 -14.41 -26.76 16.18
C ARG A 229 -13.06 -27.42 16.34
N GLN A 230 -12.01 -26.65 16.09
CA GLN A 230 -10.64 -27.08 16.31
C GLN A 230 -9.98 -26.15 17.31
N SER A 231 -9.52 -26.71 18.43
CA SER A 231 -8.73 -25.99 19.42
C SER A 231 -7.27 -25.91 18.97
N ASN A 232 -6.68 -24.73 19.13
CA ASN A 232 -5.29 -24.46 18.80
C ASN A 232 -4.56 -23.91 20.03
N GLU A 233 -3.29 -24.26 20.22
CA GLU A 233 -2.46 -23.67 21.27
C GLU A 233 -2.08 -22.22 20.94
N GLU A 234 -2.12 -21.89 19.66
CA GLU A 234 -1.73 -20.61 19.11
C GLU A 234 -2.65 -20.25 17.93
N PHE A 235 -2.91 -18.96 17.78
CA PHE A 235 -3.31 -18.35 16.52
C PHE A 235 -2.05 -17.69 15.93
N THR A 236 -1.03 -18.51 15.68
CA THR A 236 0.18 -18.16 14.95
C THR A 236 0.01 -18.60 13.52
N LEU A 237 0.46 -17.75 12.60
CA LEU A 237 0.09 -17.92 11.21
C LEU A 237 1.31 -18.39 10.43
N LEU A 238 1.24 -19.67 10.07
CA LEU A 238 2.24 -20.36 9.27
C LEU A 238 2.18 -19.82 7.84
N GLY A 239 3.02 -18.81 7.56
CA GLY A 239 3.21 -18.21 6.23
C GLY A 239 3.89 -19.13 5.21
N ASN A 240 4.13 -20.40 5.56
CA ASN A 240 4.79 -21.38 4.69
C ASN A 240 3.79 -22.03 3.72
N ALA A 241 3.17 -21.25 2.85
CA ALA A 241 2.31 -21.76 1.79
C ALA A 241 2.68 -21.16 0.43
N ARG A 242 2.45 -21.94 -0.64
CA ARG A 242 2.69 -21.50 -2.02
C ARG A 242 1.74 -22.17 -3.00
N TRP A 243 1.59 -21.59 -4.18
CA TRP A 243 0.97 -22.24 -5.34
C TRP A 243 1.89 -23.33 -5.90
N PHE A 244 1.31 -24.45 -6.34
CA PHE A 244 2.07 -25.58 -6.89
C PHE A 244 2.09 -25.56 -8.42
N GLU A 245 1.08 -24.93 -9.00
CA GLU A 245 0.84 -24.72 -10.43
C GLU A 245 2.07 -24.14 -11.16
N PRO A 246 2.79 -23.15 -10.59
CA PRO A 246 3.94 -22.57 -11.28
C PRO A 246 5.10 -23.56 -11.54
N ASP A 247 5.22 -24.65 -10.77
CA ASP A 247 6.25 -25.67 -11.02
C ASP A 247 6.02 -26.42 -12.34
N GLU A 248 4.77 -26.42 -12.82
CA GLU A 248 4.36 -27.02 -14.09
C GLU A 248 4.17 -25.97 -15.20
N GLY A 249 4.61 -24.73 -14.96
CA GLY A 249 4.43 -23.60 -15.88
C GLY A 249 2.98 -23.11 -15.99
N ILE A 250 2.11 -23.52 -15.07
CA ILE A 250 0.71 -23.11 -15.04
C ILE A 250 0.60 -21.79 -14.26
N PRO A 251 0.04 -20.71 -14.84
CA PRO A 251 -0.09 -19.44 -14.15
C PRO A 251 -1.21 -19.48 -13.10
N VAL A 252 -1.07 -18.65 -12.07
CA VAL A 252 -2.12 -18.39 -11.09
C VAL A 252 -3.12 -17.41 -11.69
N ARG A 253 -4.35 -17.86 -11.91
CA ARG A 253 -5.44 -17.05 -12.44
C ARG A 253 -5.96 -16.11 -11.36
N ILE A 254 -6.10 -14.82 -11.68
CA ILE A 254 -6.70 -13.79 -10.82
C ILE A 254 -7.82 -13.10 -11.61
N TYR A 255 -8.96 -12.90 -10.96
CA TYR A 255 -10.07 -12.10 -11.48
C TYR A 255 -10.16 -10.75 -10.78
N THR A 256 -10.67 -9.75 -11.48
CA THR A 256 -10.97 -8.44 -10.87
C THR A 256 -12.48 -8.28 -10.70
N ASN A 257 -12.95 -7.85 -9.52
CA ASN A 257 -14.36 -7.55 -9.34
C ASN A 257 -14.81 -6.46 -10.32
N GLN A 258 -15.92 -6.71 -11.02
CA GLN A 258 -16.42 -5.87 -12.13
C GLN A 258 -16.68 -4.40 -11.78
N GLN A 259 -16.84 -4.06 -10.49
CA GLN A 259 -17.08 -2.67 -10.07
C GLN A 259 -15.80 -1.80 -10.14
N GLY A 260 -14.63 -2.42 -10.02
CA GLY A 260 -13.33 -1.75 -9.87
C GLY A 260 -13.27 -0.85 -8.64
N GLU A 261 -12.11 -0.23 -8.39
CA GLU A 261 -11.94 0.73 -7.28
C GLU A 261 -12.47 2.11 -7.71
N PRO A 262 -13.60 2.62 -7.17
CA PRO A 262 -14.19 3.87 -7.65
C PRO A 262 -13.33 5.10 -7.41
N ALA A 263 -12.50 5.12 -6.37
CA ALA A 263 -11.59 6.23 -6.09
C ALA A 263 -10.39 6.26 -7.05
N ALA A 264 -10.03 5.12 -7.64
CA ALA A 264 -8.86 4.99 -8.49
C ALA A 264 -9.12 5.44 -9.94
N PRO A 265 -8.16 6.12 -10.59
CA PRO A 265 -8.23 6.40 -12.02
C PRO A 265 -8.41 5.12 -12.83
N THR A 266 -9.24 5.17 -13.87
CA THR A 266 -9.59 3.98 -14.69
C THR A 266 -10.14 2.79 -13.87
N ARG A 267 -10.74 3.05 -12.70
CA ARG A 267 -11.24 2.02 -11.78
C ARG A 267 -10.16 1.06 -11.26
N GLY A 268 -8.89 1.47 -11.30
CA GLY A 268 -7.77 0.67 -10.81
C GLY A 268 -7.26 -0.43 -11.76
N LEU A 269 -7.90 -0.65 -12.92
CA LEU A 269 -7.57 -1.76 -13.82
C LEU A 269 -6.13 -1.70 -14.35
N THR A 270 -5.67 -0.50 -14.71
CA THR A 270 -4.29 -0.30 -15.19
C THR A 270 -3.27 -0.67 -14.10
N GLN A 271 -3.55 -0.29 -12.85
CA GLN A 271 -2.67 -0.51 -11.71
C GLN A 271 -2.62 -1.99 -11.32
N ILE A 272 -3.75 -2.69 -11.40
CA ILE A 272 -3.83 -4.15 -11.22
C ILE A 272 -2.97 -4.86 -12.26
N GLN A 273 -3.06 -4.47 -13.53
CA GLN A 273 -2.23 -5.06 -14.59
C GLN A 273 -0.72 -4.83 -14.36
N GLN A 274 -0.34 -3.63 -13.89
CA GLN A 274 1.04 -3.33 -13.50
C GLN A 274 1.52 -4.22 -12.35
N ALA A 275 0.67 -4.43 -11.34
CA ALA A 275 0.95 -5.27 -10.19
C ALA A 275 1.12 -6.75 -10.56
N LEU A 276 0.21 -7.31 -11.38
CA LEU A 276 0.31 -8.68 -11.88
C LEU A 276 1.59 -8.88 -12.72
N ALA A 277 1.91 -7.91 -13.58
CA ALA A 277 3.10 -7.94 -14.42
C ALA A 277 4.41 -7.86 -13.60
N ALA A 278 4.44 -7.07 -12.53
CA ALA A 278 5.62 -6.92 -11.68
C ALA A 278 6.11 -8.27 -11.13
N TRP A 279 5.20 -9.05 -10.52
CA TRP A 279 5.52 -10.39 -10.01
C TRP A 279 5.79 -11.42 -11.11
N SER A 280 5.11 -11.31 -12.25
CA SER A 280 5.27 -12.24 -13.37
C SER A 280 6.58 -12.06 -14.14
N ASN A 281 7.21 -10.90 -14.04
CA ASN A 281 8.40 -10.54 -14.83
C ASN A 281 9.73 -10.69 -14.09
N VAL A 282 9.73 -11.29 -12.89
CA VAL A 282 10.96 -11.52 -12.12
C VAL A 282 11.83 -12.57 -12.80
N PRO A 283 13.04 -12.23 -13.28
CA PRO A 283 13.92 -13.21 -13.92
C PRO A 283 14.32 -14.31 -12.93
N GLY A 284 14.37 -15.56 -13.40
CA GLY A 284 14.72 -16.71 -12.55
C GLY A 284 13.59 -17.22 -11.65
N SER A 285 12.38 -16.67 -11.74
CA SER A 285 11.18 -17.21 -11.10
C SER A 285 10.25 -17.89 -12.12
N SER A 286 9.66 -19.03 -11.74
CA SER A 286 8.61 -19.71 -12.50
C SER A 286 7.23 -19.08 -12.33
N PHE A 287 7.04 -18.22 -11.32
CA PHE A 287 5.73 -17.68 -10.96
C PHE A 287 5.15 -16.74 -12.03
N ARG A 288 3.88 -16.94 -12.39
CA ARG A 288 3.14 -16.07 -13.31
C ARG A 288 1.73 -15.86 -12.81
N TYR A 289 1.26 -14.61 -12.81
CA TYR A 289 -0.15 -14.29 -12.72
C TYR A 289 -0.79 -14.25 -14.12
N GLN A 290 -2.05 -14.66 -14.22
CA GLN A 290 -2.89 -14.50 -15.39
C GLN A 290 -4.13 -13.66 -15.05
N ASP A 291 -4.23 -12.48 -15.65
CA ASP A 291 -5.47 -11.70 -15.65
C ASP A 291 -6.55 -12.47 -16.41
N THR A 292 -7.58 -12.92 -15.69
CA THR A 292 -8.66 -13.76 -16.23
C THR A 292 -9.93 -12.94 -16.50
N GLY A 293 -9.84 -11.61 -16.43
CA GLY A 293 -10.95 -10.70 -16.65
C GLY A 293 -11.77 -10.46 -15.38
N THR A 294 -13.06 -10.18 -15.57
CA THR A 294 -13.91 -9.69 -14.48
C THR A 294 -14.73 -10.80 -13.81
N THR A 295 -14.99 -10.64 -12.51
CA THR A 295 -15.86 -11.51 -11.71
C THR A 295 -16.89 -10.70 -10.92
N ALA A 296 -17.92 -11.38 -10.41
CA ALA A 296 -18.82 -10.86 -9.39
C ALA A 296 -18.37 -11.20 -7.96
N ALA A 297 -17.36 -12.09 -7.79
CA ALA A 297 -16.80 -12.50 -6.49
C ALA A 297 -16.26 -11.30 -5.68
N PHE A 298 -16.34 -11.37 -4.35
CA PHE A 298 -16.01 -10.26 -3.48
C PHE A 298 -15.77 -10.63 -2.00
N GLY A 299 -14.94 -9.80 -1.35
CA GLY A 299 -14.50 -10.03 0.02
C GLY A 299 -13.47 -11.15 0.10
N TYR A 300 -12.97 -11.43 1.30
CA TYR A 300 -12.07 -12.56 1.54
C TYR A 300 -12.91 -13.78 1.90
N ARG A 301 -13.03 -14.77 1.02
CA ARG A 301 -13.85 -15.98 1.22
C ARG A 301 -13.23 -17.17 0.49
N SER A 302 -13.68 -18.38 0.80
CA SER A 302 -13.41 -19.53 -0.07
C SER A 302 -14.64 -19.82 -0.95
N ASP A 303 -14.68 -19.15 -2.11
CA ASP A 303 -15.71 -19.27 -3.15
C ASP A 303 -15.20 -19.93 -4.46
N GLY A 304 -13.92 -20.32 -4.47
CA GLY A 304 -13.24 -20.94 -5.60
C GLY A 304 -12.71 -19.93 -6.63
N VAL A 305 -12.72 -18.64 -6.34
CA VAL A 305 -12.30 -17.57 -7.24
C VAL A 305 -11.23 -16.71 -6.60
N ASN A 306 -9.99 -16.79 -7.10
CA ASN A 306 -8.98 -15.81 -6.70
C ASN A 306 -9.36 -14.42 -7.21
N SER A 307 -9.66 -13.49 -6.30
CA SER A 307 -10.25 -12.22 -6.68
C SER A 307 -9.54 -11.00 -6.10
N ILE A 308 -9.52 -9.92 -6.87
CA ILE A 308 -9.26 -8.56 -6.35
C ILE A 308 -10.61 -7.85 -6.27
N SER A 309 -11.04 -7.52 -5.07
CA SER A 309 -12.31 -6.85 -4.78
C SER A 309 -12.10 -5.56 -3.98
N PHE A 310 -13.15 -4.73 -3.90
CA PHE A 310 -13.00 -3.34 -3.50
C PHE A 310 -14.02 -2.92 -2.46
N ARG A 311 -13.62 -1.95 -1.63
CA ARG A 311 -14.48 -1.27 -0.64
C ARG A 311 -15.04 -2.16 0.45
N ASP A 312 -14.29 -3.17 0.86
CA ASP A 312 -14.61 -4.07 1.98
C ASP A 312 -16.12 -4.39 2.13
N PRO A 313 -16.73 -5.05 1.14
CA PRO A 313 -18.16 -5.28 1.09
C PRO A 313 -18.70 -6.13 2.26
N LEU A 314 -17.81 -6.79 3.00
CA LEU A 314 -18.12 -7.61 4.16
C LEU A 314 -17.82 -6.93 5.50
N ALA A 315 -17.29 -5.71 5.48
CA ALA A 315 -16.80 -4.99 6.65
C ALA A 315 -15.82 -5.84 7.51
N GLN A 316 -14.90 -6.55 6.86
CA GLN A 316 -13.85 -7.36 7.49
C GLN A 316 -12.71 -6.52 8.06
N MET A 317 -12.56 -5.29 7.56
CA MET A 317 -11.62 -4.27 8.00
C MET A 317 -12.37 -3.13 8.70
N ASP A 318 -11.62 -2.33 9.45
CA ASP A 318 -12.15 -1.11 10.05
C ASP A 318 -11.88 0.07 9.10
N ASN A 319 -12.90 0.92 8.91
CA ASN A 319 -12.77 2.19 8.20
C ASN A 319 -11.62 3.05 8.79
N PRO A 320 -10.91 3.82 7.96
CA PRO A 320 -9.80 4.65 8.41
C PRO A 320 -10.24 5.74 9.40
N VAL A 321 -9.35 6.05 10.33
CA VAL A 321 -9.47 7.13 11.31
C VAL A 321 -8.41 8.17 11.00
N ARG A 322 -8.82 9.36 10.55
CA ARG A 322 -7.92 10.44 10.14
C ARG A 322 -6.86 9.99 9.11
N CYS A 323 -7.29 9.21 8.11
CA CYS A 323 -6.40 8.59 7.12
C CYS A 323 -5.31 7.67 7.75
N GLY A 324 -5.57 7.13 8.94
CA GLY A 324 -4.87 6.01 9.56
C GLY A 324 -5.73 4.74 9.53
N GLY A 325 -5.16 3.57 9.29
CA GLY A 325 -5.86 2.29 9.25
C GLY A 325 -5.23 1.30 8.28
N ILE A 326 -5.98 0.25 7.95
CA ILE A 326 -5.59 -0.78 6.97
C ILE A 326 -6.07 -0.35 5.58
N LEU A 327 -5.18 -0.23 4.59
CA LEU A 327 -5.61 0.08 3.22
C LEU A 327 -6.23 -1.12 2.53
N ALA A 328 -5.60 -2.28 2.63
CA ALA A 328 -6.09 -3.48 1.99
C ALA A 328 -5.76 -4.69 2.85
N GLN A 329 -6.44 -5.78 2.55
CA GLN A 329 -6.25 -7.07 3.17
C GLN A 329 -6.12 -8.10 2.05
N ALA A 330 -5.05 -8.87 2.11
CA ALA A 330 -4.90 -10.07 1.33
C ALA A 330 -4.83 -11.32 2.21
N GLY A 331 -5.11 -12.45 1.58
CA GLY A 331 -4.97 -13.72 2.23
C GLY A 331 -5.08 -14.87 1.24
N PHE A 332 -4.95 -16.08 1.77
CA PHE A 332 -5.15 -17.30 1.00
C PHE A 332 -5.75 -18.42 1.84
N PHE A 333 -6.31 -19.41 1.16
CA PHE A 333 -6.64 -20.71 1.71
C PHE A 333 -5.64 -21.74 1.21
N SER A 334 -5.16 -22.60 2.12
CA SER A 334 -4.26 -23.69 1.80
C SER A 334 -4.75 -25.02 2.34
N SER A 335 -4.30 -26.10 1.71
CA SER A 335 -4.62 -27.48 2.07
C SER A 335 -3.46 -28.16 2.81
N GLY A 336 -3.70 -29.35 3.35
CA GLY A 336 -2.67 -30.19 3.97
C GLY A 336 -1.65 -30.76 3.00
N GLN A 337 -1.84 -30.60 1.68
CA GLN A 337 -0.87 -31.04 0.68
C GLN A 337 0.43 -30.21 0.81
N THR A 338 1.58 -30.89 0.84
CA THR A 338 2.88 -30.21 1.00
C THR A 338 3.88 -30.52 -0.10
N ARG A 339 4.84 -29.61 -0.29
CA ARG A 339 5.99 -29.73 -1.19
C ARG A 339 7.22 -29.09 -0.54
N VAL A 340 8.40 -29.65 -0.77
CA VAL A 340 9.66 -29.07 -0.28
C VAL A 340 10.36 -28.34 -1.43
N VAL A 341 10.73 -27.09 -1.19
CA VAL A 341 11.41 -26.21 -2.17
C VAL A 341 12.54 -25.52 -1.44
N ASN A 342 13.76 -25.60 -1.98
CA ASN A 342 14.96 -25.03 -1.34
C ASN A 342 15.14 -25.44 0.14
N GLY A 343 14.71 -26.66 0.50
CA GLY A 343 14.81 -27.19 1.86
C GLY A 343 13.68 -26.79 2.80
N GLU A 344 12.75 -25.93 2.38
CA GLU A 344 11.61 -25.49 3.18
C GLU A 344 10.32 -26.22 2.76
N ARG A 345 9.49 -26.61 3.73
CA ARG A 345 8.19 -27.25 3.47
C ARG A 345 7.11 -26.20 3.32
N PHE A 346 6.40 -26.24 2.19
CA PHE A 346 5.25 -25.39 1.92
C PHE A 346 3.95 -26.18 1.79
N TYR A 347 2.84 -25.58 2.25
CA TYR A 347 1.47 -26.04 2.02
C TYR A 347 0.92 -25.51 0.68
N ARG A 348 0.08 -26.29 -0.01
CA ARG A 348 -0.51 -25.88 -1.28
C ARG A 348 -1.61 -24.85 -1.07
N ILE A 349 -1.41 -23.64 -1.57
CA ILE A 349 -2.46 -22.64 -1.75
C ILE A 349 -3.41 -23.13 -2.84
N PHE A 350 -4.71 -23.00 -2.61
CA PHE A 350 -5.74 -23.30 -3.62
C PHE A 350 -6.66 -22.12 -3.94
N GLU A 351 -6.66 -21.09 -3.09
CA GLU A 351 -7.46 -19.88 -3.27
C GLU A 351 -6.79 -18.67 -2.61
N GLY A 352 -6.90 -17.48 -3.18
CA GLY A 352 -6.42 -16.26 -2.54
C GLY A 352 -7.05 -14.99 -3.07
N ASP A 353 -7.31 -14.06 -2.15
CA ASP A 353 -8.06 -12.83 -2.42
C ASP A 353 -7.29 -11.60 -1.95
N VAL A 354 -7.60 -10.48 -2.61
CA VAL A 354 -7.25 -9.12 -2.21
C VAL A 354 -8.53 -8.32 -2.06
N VAL A 355 -8.66 -7.58 -0.96
CA VAL A 355 -9.80 -6.70 -0.69
C VAL A 355 -9.25 -5.32 -0.33
N THR A 356 -9.60 -4.29 -1.09
CA THR A 356 -9.32 -2.90 -0.69
C THR A 356 -10.36 -2.45 0.35
N ASN A 357 -9.92 -1.68 1.33
CA ASN A 357 -10.78 -1.16 2.39
C ASN A 357 -11.61 0.04 1.90
N ASP A 358 -12.79 0.28 2.46
CA ASP A 358 -13.58 1.48 2.21
C ASP A 358 -13.17 2.66 3.12
N GLY A 359 -13.83 3.81 2.93
CA GLY A 359 -13.63 5.01 3.77
C GLY A 359 -12.37 5.85 3.49
N TRP A 360 -11.50 5.45 2.56
CA TRP A 360 -10.27 6.17 2.21
C TRP A 360 -10.43 7.36 1.25
N GLN A 361 -11.66 7.62 0.77
CA GLN A 361 -11.94 8.70 -0.16
C GLN A 361 -11.50 10.06 0.42
N GLY A 362 -10.69 10.79 -0.33
CA GLY A 362 -10.15 12.09 0.08
C GLY A 362 -8.83 12.03 0.85
N CYS A 363 -8.30 10.84 1.13
CA CYS A 363 -6.96 10.68 1.72
C CYS A 363 -5.84 10.77 0.68
N GLY A 364 -6.15 10.71 -0.62
CA GLY A 364 -5.17 10.86 -1.71
C GLY A 364 -4.37 9.59 -2.03
N PHE A 365 -4.76 8.45 -1.44
CA PHE A 365 -4.07 7.17 -1.62
C PHE A 365 -4.58 6.46 -2.87
N TYR A 366 -5.83 6.02 -2.91
CA TYR A 366 -6.37 5.31 -4.08
C TYR A 366 -6.52 6.21 -5.30
N GLU A 367 -6.71 7.51 -5.09
CA GLU A 367 -6.81 8.50 -6.16
C GLU A 367 -5.50 8.67 -6.94
N THR A 368 -4.36 8.28 -6.34
CA THR A 368 -3.04 8.37 -6.94
C THR A 368 -2.68 7.02 -7.61
N PRO A 369 -2.53 6.96 -8.94
CA PRO A 369 -2.24 5.72 -9.66
C PRO A 369 -1.06 4.91 -9.11
N ALA A 370 0.05 5.57 -8.79
CA ALA A 370 1.24 4.90 -8.28
C ALA A 370 1.00 4.29 -6.89
N ASN A 371 0.31 4.99 -6.00
CA ASN A 371 0.01 4.49 -4.65
C ASN A 371 -0.93 3.29 -4.71
N PHE A 372 -1.96 3.33 -5.56
CA PHE A 372 -2.86 2.20 -5.73
C PHE A 372 -2.15 0.99 -6.34
N ALA A 373 -1.26 1.19 -7.32
CA ALA A 373 -0.43 0.10 -7.87
C ALA A 373 0.50 -0.51 -6.83
N GLU A 374 1.10 0.30 -5.96
CA GLU A 374 1.94 -0.17 -4.85
C GLU A 374 1.16 -1.07 -3.90
N VAL A 375 0.00 -0.60 -3.40
CA VAL A 375 -0.84 -1.35 -2.47
C VAL A 375 -1.26 -2.69 -3.08
N VAL A 376 -1.84 -2.68 -4.28
CA VAL A 376 -2.30 -3.93 -4.92
C VAL A 376 -1.13 -4.89 -5.19
N ALA A 377 0.04 -4.38 -5.59
CA ALA A 377 1.21 -5.22 -5.81
C ALA A 377 1.70 -5.87 -4.53
N HIS A 378 1.71 -5.15 -3.41
CA HIS A 378 2.04 -5.72 -2.11
C HIS A 378 1.06 -6.82 -1.69
N GLU A 379 -0.24 -6.55 -1.79
CA GLU A 379 -1.27 -7.53 -1.45
C GLU A 379 -1.19 -8.79 -2.31
N LEU A 380 -0.86 -8.65 -3.61
CA LEU A 380 -0.59 -9.80 -4.48
C LEU A 380 0.68 -10.56 -4.09
N GLY A 381 1.66 -9.91 -3.45
CA GLY A 381 2.82 -10.57 -2.84
C GLY A 381 2.41 -11.49 -1.69
N HIS A 382 1.37 -11.13 -0.96
CA HIS A 382 0.79 -12.02 0.04
C HIS A 382 0.02 -13.20 -0.55
N VAL A 383 -0.77 -12.97 -1.61
CA VAL A 383 -1.53 -14.04 -2.30
C VAL A 383 -0.60 -15.11 -2.88
N LEU A 384 0.63 -14.76 -3.27
CA LEU A 384 1.62 -15.73 -3.73
C LEU A 384 2.37 -16.43 -2.58
N GLY A 385 2.22 -16.00 -1.33
CA GLY A 385 2.84 -16.63 -0.16
C GLY A 385 4.01 -15.88 0.49
N LEU A 386 4.31 -14.62 0.10
CA LEU A 386 5.30 -13.82 0.82
C LEU A 386 4.71 -13.21 2.10
N GLY A 387 5.50 -13.18 3.16
CA GLY A 387 5.25 -12.34 4.34
C GLY A 387 5.76 -10.92 4.13
N HIS A 388 5.65 -10.07 5.15
CA HIS A 388 6.31 -8.77 5.11
C HIS A 388 7.84 -8.93 5.18
N SER A 389 8.53 -8.03 4.47
CA SER A 389 9.98 -7.90 4.50
C SER A 389 10.43 -7.00 5.66
N PRO A 390 11.56 -7.33 6.33
CA PRO A 390 12.22 -6.41 7.25
C PRO A 390 13.03 -5.31 6.52
N ASP A 391 13.25 -5.42 5.20
CA ASP A 391 13.89 -4.36 4.42
C ASP A 391 12.91 -3.18 4.26
N PRO A 392 13.23 -2.00 4.83
CA PRO A 392 12.37 -0.83 4.76
C PRO A 392 12.19 -0.26 3.34
N ASN A 393 12.90 -0.78 2.33
CA ASN A 393 12.77 -0.35 0.95
C ASN A 393 12.04 -1.38 0.06
N ALA A 394 11.79 -2.58 0.56
CA ALA A 394 11.07 -3.62 -0.18
C ALA A 394 9.61 -3.22 -0.44
N LEU A 395 9.03 -3.68 -1.55
CA LEU A 395 7.59 -3.57 -1.76
C LEU A 395 6.83 -4.30 -0.65
N MET A 396 7.35 -5.44 -0.21
CA MET A 396 6.78 -6.23 0.89
C MET A 396 7.07 -5.66 2.29
N ALA A 397 7.66 -4.48 2.44
CA ALA A 397 7.72 -3.83 3.76
C ALA A 397 6.30 -3.72 4.33
N SER A 398 6.13 -3.82 5.66
CA SER A 398 4.80 -3.77 6.32
C SER A 398 4.09 -2.41 6.20
N TYR A 399 4.59 -1.56 5.32
CA TYR A 399 4.19 -0.21 5.10
C TYR A 399 4.49 0.23 3.63
N ALA A 400 3.72 1.18 3.12
CA ALA A 400 3.64 1.73 1.77
C ALA A 400 4.53 2.92 1.76
N HIS A 401 5.08 3.28 0.64
CA HIS A 401 6.04 4.36 0.59
C HIS A 401 5.37 5.61 0.03
N PHE A 402 4.37 5.43 -0.84
CA PHE A 402 3.70 6.50 -1.59
C PHE A 402 4.68 7.53 -2.15
N ASP A 403 5.87 7.06 -2.52
CA ASP A 403 6.98 7.85 -3.06
C ASP A 403 6.97 7.85 -4.59
N GLY A 404 5.90 7.32 -5.19
CA GLY A 404 5.71 7.21 -6.63
C GLY A 404 6.29 5.93 -7.25
N ARG A 405 6.79 4.97 -6.45
CA ARG A 405 7.38 3.71 -6.96
C ARG A 405 6.41 2.82 -7.74
N GLY A 406 5.11 2.92 -7.50
CA GLY A 406 4.14 2.02 -8.13
C GLY A 406 4.34 0.56 -7.71
N ALA A 407 4.08 -0.37 -8.62
CA ALA A 407 4.26 -1.80 -8.41
C ALA A 407 5.73 -2.28 -8.48
N SER A 408 6.71 -1.41 -8.23
CA SER A 408 8.14 -1.75 -8.41
C SER A 408 8.64 -2.69 -7.31
N LEU A 409 9.27 -3.81 -7.70
CA LEU A 409 9.85 -4.80 -6.78
C LEU A 409 11.31 -4.48 -6.44
N GLY A 410 11.65 -4.51 -5.15
CA GLY A 410 13.00 -4.43 -4.65
C GLY A 410 13.78 -5.75 -4.76
N PRO A 411 15.09 -5.75 -4.46
CA PRO A 411 15.91 -6.96 -4.51
C PRO A 411 15.42 -8.08 -3.57
N ASP A 412 14.96 -7.72 -2.37
CA ASP A 412 14.44 -8.67 -1.38
C ASP A 412 13.15 -9.35 -1.87
N ASP A 413 12.21 -8.58 -2.42
CA ASP A 413 10.97 -9.11 -3.01
C ASP A 413 11.25 -10.14 -4.11
N GLN A 414 12.21 -9.83 -5.00
CA GLN A 414 12.61 -10.73 -6.08
C GLN A 414 13.33 -11.97 -5.56
N ALA A 415 14.17 -11.84 -4.53
CA ALA A 415 14.86 -12.96 -3.90
C ALA A 415 13.87 -13.90 -3.20
N GLY A 416 12.91 -13.36 -2.45
CA GLY A 416 11.82 -14.12 -1.85
C GLY A 416 11.00 -14.87 -2.90
N LEU A 417 10.62 -14.21 -4.00
CA LEU A 417 9.87 -14.88 -5.07
C LEU A 417 10.67 -16.01 -5.71
N ARG A 418 11.96 -15.82 -6.01
CA ARG A 418 12.84 -16.88 -6.56
C ARG A 418 13.04 -18.03 -5.59
N PHE A 419 13.06 -17.75 -4.29
CA PHE A 419 13.18 -18.78 -3.26
C PHE A 419 11.93 -19.68 -3.23
N ILE A 420 10.74 -19.08 -3.27
CA ILE A 420 9.48 -19.82 -3.22
C ILE A 420 9.18 -20.47 -4.57
N TYR A 421 9.50 -19.82 -5.69
CA TYR A 421 9.17 -20.24 -7.06
C TYR A 421 10.40 -20.26 -7.98
N PRO A 422 11.41 -21.11 -7.72
CA PRO A 422 12.59 -21.16 -8.57
C PRO A 422 12.24 -21.62 -9.98
N ALA A 423 12.78 -20.94 -11.01
CA ALA A 423 12.72 -21.45 -12.37
C ALA A 423 13.57 -22.73 -12.51
N ALA A 424 13.14 -23.66 -13.37
CA ALA A 424 13.92 -24.83 -13.69
C ALA A 424 15.26 -24.43 -14.33
N ALA A 425 16.34 -25.14 -13.99
CA ALA A 425 17.65 -24.88 -14.60
C ALA A 425 17.58 -25.11 -16.12
N GLY A 426 17.88 -24.06 -16.91
CA GLY A 426 17.93 -24.14 -18.37
C GLY A 426 16.63 -23.83 -19.12
N THR A 427 15.52 -23.50 -18.44
CA THR A 427 14.39 -22.86 -19.12
C THR A 427 14.76 -21.43 -19.49
N PRO A 428 14.73 -21.02 -20.77
CA PRO A 428 14.89 -19.62 -21.12
C PRO A 428 13.83 -18.81 -20.38
N SER A 429 14.21 -17.66 -19.83
CA SER A 429 13.25 -16.72 -19.24
C SER A 429 12.10 -16.53 -20.24
N PRO A 430 10.85 -16.86 -19.90
CA PRO A 430 9.73 -16.63 -20.78
C PRO A 430 9.68 -15.14 -21.18
N GLU A 431 9.18 -14.89 -22.38
CA GLU A 431 8.94 -13.53 -22.89
C GLU A 431 8.20 -12.69 -21.82
N PRO A 432 8.66 -11.47 -21.52
CA PRO A 432 8.05 -10.65 -20.48
C PRO A 432 6.57 -10.45 -20.74
N ALA A 433 5.77 -10.51 -19.67
CA ALA A 433 4.35 -10.26 -19.71
C ALA A 433 4.08 -8.93 -20.43
N PRO A 434 3.00 -8.87 -21.23
CA PRO A 434 2.85 -7.79 -22.18
C PRO A 434 2.59 -6.45 -21.46
N THR A 435 3.53 -5.51 -21.56
CA THR A 435 3.52 -4.22 -20.86
C THR A 435 2.71 -3.16 -21.61
N PHE A 436 2.19 -2.17 -20.89
CA PHE A 436 1.52 -1.00 -21.46
C PHE A 436 2.13 0.30 -20.92
N SER A 437 2.52 1.20 -21.83
CA SER A 437 2.95 2.55 -21.51
C SER A 437 2.70 3.46 -22.72
N LEU A 438 2.09 4.63 -22.50
CA LEU A 438 1.85 5.64 -23.53
C LEU A 438 2.47 6.97 -23.12
N SER A 439 3.24 7.57 -24.03
CA SER A 439 3.71 8.95 -23.91
C SER A 439 3.15 9.79 -25.06
N ALA A 440 2.88 11.06 -24.83
CA ALA A 440 2.41 11.99 -25.84
C ALA A 440 3.24 13.28 -25.85
N SER A 441 3.23 14.00 -26.96
CA SER A 441 3.67 15.40 -27.03
C SER A 441 2.75 16.18 -27.97
N LEU A 442 2.57 17.48 -27.71
CA LEU A 442 1.74 18.37 -28.53
C LEU A 442 2.60 19.41 -29.26
N GLY A 443 2.35 19.57 -30.55
CA GLY A 443 2.97 20.58 -31.41
C GLY A 443 1.92 21.45 -32.09
N VAL A 444 2.33 22.65 -32.50
CA VAL A 444 1.51 23.59 -33.26
C VAL A 444 2.31 24.11 -34.46
N SER A 445 1.64 24.27 -35.62
CA SER A 445 2.27 24.87 -36.80
C SER A 445 1.24 25.55 -37.72
N PRO A 446 1.49 26.80 -38.15
CA PRO A 446 2.54 27.70 -37.67
C PRO A 446 2.29 28.20 -36.23
N SER A 447 3.34 28.67 -35.53
CA SER A 447 3.23 29.27 -34.19
C SER A 447 2.69 30.71 -34.20
N THR A 448 2.61 31.35 -35.37
CA THR A 448 1.96 32.65 -35.57
C THR A 448 0.99 32.55 -36.75
N VAL A 449 -0.26 32.97 -36.55
CA VAL A 449 -1.34 32.84 -37.54
C VAL A 449 -2.21 34.10 -37.58
N ARG A 450 -2.70 34.49 -38.76
CA ARG A 450 -3.66 35.60 -38.89
C ARG A 450 -5.09 35.14 -38.61
N VAL A 451 -5.94 36.03 -38.10
CA VAL A 451 -7.39 35.79 -38.01
C VAL A 451 -7.94 35.39 -39.39
N GLY A 452 -8.82 34.40 -39.42
CA GLY A 452 -9.39 33.81 -40.64
C GLY A 452 -8.51 32.73 -41.29
N ARG A 453 -7.34 32.41 -40.75
CA ARG A 453 -6.48 31.33 -41.28
C ARG A 453 -6.57 30.07 -40.44
N ILE A 454 -6.39 28.93 -41.11
CA ILE A 454 -6.35 27.60 -40.49
C ILE A 454 -4.91 27.26 -40.14
N PHE A 455 -4.69 26.74 -38.95
CA PHE A 455 -3.42 26.16 -38.51
C PHE A 455 -3.63 24.75 -37.96
N THR A 456 -2.53 24.02 -37.80
CA THR A 456 -2.54 22.61 -37.40
C THR A 456 -2.00 22.46 -36.00
N VAL A 457 -2.69 21.64 -35.20
CA VAL A 457 -2.19 21.11 -33.94
C VAL A 457 -1.90 19.63 -34.15
N THR A 458 -0.76 19.14 -33.69
CA THR A 458 -0.36 17.75 -33.80
C THR A 458 -0.13 17.13 -32.43
N MET A 459 -0.51 15.86 -32.26
CA MET A 459 -0.12 15.06 -31.10
C MET A 459 0.69 13.86 -31.58
N ALA A 460 1.94 13.74 -31.16
CA ALA A 460 2.71 12.52 -31.35
C ALA A 460 2.51 11.61 -30.13
N ALA A 461 1.83 10.49 -30.30
CA ALA A 461 1.70 9.47 -29.27
C ALA A 461 2.64 8.31 -29.59
N LYS A 462 3.40 7.85 -28.58
CA LYS A 462 4.28 6.69 -28.67
C LYS A 462 3.79 5.61 -27.70
N ASN A 463 3.59 4.42 -28.23
CA ASN A 463 3.37 3.22 -27.43
C ASN A 463 4.73 2.64 -27.03
N GLN A 464 5.03 2.68 -25.75
CA GLN A 464 6.27 2.16 -25.16
C GLN A 464 6.04 0.77 -24.52
N GLY A 465 4.80 0.25 -24.58
CA GLY A 465 4.47 -1.10 -24.16
C GLY A 465 4.73 -2.14 -25.25
N SER A 466 4.56 -3.42 -24.90
CA SER A 466 4.71 -4.56 -25.81
C SER A 466 3.40 -5.04 -26.45
N GLN A 467 2.26 -4.39 -26.16
CA GLN A 467 0.96 -4.69 -26.79
C GLN A 467 0.63 -3.72 -27.92
N THR A 468 -0.08 -4.19 -28.94
CA THR A 468 -0.71 -3.29 -29.94
C THR A 468 -1.98 -2.68 -29.36
N VAL A 469 -2.10 -1.35 -29.39
CA VAL A 469 -3.21 -0.63 -28.74
C VAL A 469 -3.94 0.32 -29.68
N ARG A 470 -5.26 0.44 -29.51
CA ARG A 470 -6.06 1.48 -30.17
C ARG A 470 -6.00 2.75 -29.33
N VAL A 471 -5.36 3.78 -29.88
CA VAL A 471 -5.23 5.09 -29.25
C VAL A 471 -6.23 6.08 -29.84
N THR A 472 -6.93 6.79 -28.97
CA THR A 472 -7.84 7.88 -29.28
C THR A 472 -7.34 9.14 -28.58
N PRO A 473 -7.07 10.24 -29.29
CA PRO A 473 -6.71 11.48 -28.61
C PRO A 473 -7.88 12.06 -27.81
N SER A 474 -7.60 12.65 -26.65
CA SER A 474 -8.60 13.38 -25.88
C SER A 474 -9.08 14.61 -26.66
N ARG A 475 -10.26 15.13 -26.29
CA ARG A 475 -10.66 16.47 -26.72
C ARG A 475 -9.63 17.48 -26.17
N LEU A 476 -9.11 18.35 -27.04
CA LEU A 476 -8.15 19.37 -26.61
C LEU A 476 -8.85 20.50 -25.88
N THR A 477 -8.35 20.83 -24.69
CA THR A 477 -8.72 22.04 -23.95
C THR A 477 -7.92 23.21 -24.50
N VAL A 478 -8.60 24.32 -24.79
CA VAL A 478 -7.98 25.54 -25.30
C VAL A 478 -7.96 26.60 -24.20
N GLN A 479 -6.80 27.19 -23.96
CA GLN A 479 -6.60 28.27 -22.98
C GLN A 479 -5.94 29.47 -23.64
N GLY A 480 -6.18 30.67 -23.11
CA GLY A 480 -5.57 31.92 -23.56
C GLY A 480 -6.57 33.01 -23.94
N THR A 481 -6.07 34.12 -24.47
CA THR A 481 -6.87 35.33 -24.81
C THR A 481 -7.39 35.28 -26.25
N GLY A 482 -6.73 34.54 -27.13
CA GLY A 482 -7.13 34.32 -28.52
C GLY A 482 -8.36 33.43 -28.65
N GLY A 483 -8.95 33.37 -29.84
CA GLY A 483 -10.13 32.56 -30.13
C GLY A 483 -9.90 31.64 -31.30
N VAL A 484 -10.28 30.37 -31.17
CA VAL A 484 -10.17 29.36 -32.22
C VAL A 484 -11.44 28.52 -32.31
N SER A 485 -11.72 27.97 -33.49
CA SER A 485 -12.79 26.99 -33.69
C SER A 485 -12.26 25.76 -34.42
N LEU A 486 -12.65 24.58 -33.93
CA LEU A 486 -12.24 23.31 -34.53
C LEU A 486 -12.84 23.17 -35.94
N ARG A 487 -12.04 22.67 -36.88
CA ARG A 487 -12.44 22.37 -38.26
C ARG A 487 -12.34 20.88 -38.58
N THR A 488 -11.29 20.23 -38.11
CA THR A 488 -11.11 18.78 -38.28
C THR A 488 -10.57 18.21 -36.99
N ASN A 489 -11.21 17.14 -36.51
CA ASN A 489 -10.80 16.42 -35.31
C ASN A 489 -9.82 15.29 -35.66
N ALA A 490 -9.02 14.88 -34.67
CA ALA A 490 -8.22 13.67 -34.78
C ALA A 490 -9.09 12.41 -34.67
N PHE A 491 -8.69 11.34 -35.37
CA PHE A 491 -9.31 10.03 -35.34
C PHE A 491 -8.44 9.01 -34.62
N SER A 492 -9.04 7.99 -34.04
CA SER A 492 -8.31 6.90 -33.39
C SER A 492 -7.42 6.13 -34.37
N ALA A 493 -6.29 5.63 -33.90
CA ALA A 493 -5.37 4.82 -34.67
C ALA A 493 -4.85 3.64 -33.85
N ILE A 494 -4.46 2.56 -34.53
CA ILE A 494 -3.76 1.44 -33.92
C ILE A 494 -2.26 1.76 -33.90
N ILE A 495 -1.63 1.59 -32.73
CA ILE A 495 -0.20 1.80 -32.52
C ILE A 495 0.41 0.50 -32.00
N GLY A 496 1.31 -0.10 -32.80
CA GLY A 496 2.06 -1.28 -32.39
C GLY A 496 3.13 -0.98 -31.32
N PRO A 497 3.77 -2.00 -30.76
CA PRO A 497 4.85 -1.85 -29.79
C PRO A 497 5.98 -0.95 -30.30
N ASN A 498 6.46 -0.03 -29.46
CA ASN A 498 7.52 0.95 -29.78
C ASN A 498 7.25 1.85 -31.00
N GLN A 499 6.04 1.85 -31.54
CA GLN A 499 5.65 2.71 -32.65
C GLN A 499 5.07 4.04 -32.15
N SER A 500 5.14 5.04 -33.03
CA SER A 500 4.51 6.34 -32.83
C SER A 500 3.48 6.61 -33.91
N ARG A 501 2.40 7.30 -33.54
CA ARG A 501 1.46 7.90 -34.49
C ARG A 501 1.25 9.37 -34.18
N THR A 502 1.14 10.14 -35.25
CA THR A 502 0.81 11.56 -35.17
C THR A 502 -0.66 11.75 -35.49
N PHE A 503 -1.36 12.43 -34.60
CA PHE A 503 -2.75 12.84 -34.74
C PHE A 503 -2.82 14.32 -35.09
N TYR A 504 -3.84 14.71 -35.85
CA TYR A 504 -3.94 16.05 -36.41
C TYR A 504 -5.29 16.68 -36.10
N TRP A 505 -5.26 17.93 -35.64
CA TRP A 505 -6.42 18.81 -35.60
C TRP A 505 -6.17 20.02 -36.47
N ARG A 506 -7.23 20.52 -37.11
CA ARG A 506 -7.20 21.80 -37.82
C ARG A 506 -8.10 22.79 -37.09
N TYR A 507 -7.57 23.95 -36.76
CA TYR A 507 -8.29 25.03 -36.09
C TYR A 507 -8.31 26.28 -36.97
N LEU A 508 -9.48 26.94 -37.04
CA LEU A 508 -9.58 28.29 -37.59
C LEU A 508 -9.30 29.30 -36.47
N ALA A 509 -8.40 30.25 -36.73
CA ALA A 509 -8.18 31.41 -35.86
C ALA A 509 -9.31 32.44 -36.05
N ASN A 510 -10.06 32.73 -34.98
CA ASN A 510 -11.23 33.61 -35.03
C ASN A 510 -11.00 34.97 -34.35
N ARG A 511 -10.08 35.04 -33.37
CA ARG A 511 -9.81 36.26 -32.60
C ARG A 511 -8.32 36.34 -32.24
N SER A 512 -7.74 37.54 -32.41
CA SER A 512 -6.36 37.83 -32.04
C SER A 512 -6.10 37.63 -30.55
N GLY A 513 -4.90 37.21 -30.20
CA GLY A 513 -4.49 36.86 -28.83
C GLY A 513 -3.62 35.60 -28.83
N THR A 514 -3.35 35.04 -27.66
CA THR A 514 -2.55 33.82 -27.54
C THR A 514 -3.43 32.61 -27.23
N VAL A 515 -3.06 31.43 -27.74
CA VAL A 515 -3.72 30.17 -27.39
C VAL A 515 -2.73 29.04 -27.13
N GLN A 516 -3.04 28.18 -26.18
CA GLN A 516 -2.36 26.91 -25.90
C GLN A 516 -3.38 25.77 -25.88
N PHE A 517 -2.92 24.57 -26.22
CA PHE A 517 -3.75 23.36 -26.27
C PHE A 517 -3.22 22.34 -25.26
N THR A 518 -4.13 21.74 -24.48
CA THR A 518 -3.79 20.65 -23.55
C THR A 518 -4.64 19.42 -23.86
N GLY A 519 -4.02 18.24 -23.84
CA GLY A 519 -4.70 16.96 -24.05
C GLY A 519 -3.81 15.75 -23.79
N SER A 520 -4.36 14.54 -23.92
CA SER A 520 -3.66 13.27 -23.73
C SER A 520 -4.01 12.26 -24.82
N ALA A 521 -3.17 11.23 -24.97
CA ALA A 521 -3.46 10.05 -25.77
C ALA A 521 -4.16 9.00 -24.90
N THR A 522 -5.34 8.51 -25.29
CA THR A 522 -6.13 7.57 -24.49
C THR A 522 -6.27 6.22 -25.16
N SER A 523 -6.32 5.14 -24.38
CA SER A 523 -6.52 3.77 -24.83
C SER A 523 -7.40 3.04 -23.81
N PRO A 524 -8.12 1.97 -24.18
CA PRO A 524 -8.79 1.10 -23.20
C PRO A 524 -7.86 0.57 -22.10
N LEU A 525 -6.55 0.47 -22.37
CA LEU A 525 -5.53 0.02 -21.43
C LEU A 525 -4.91 1.13 -20.56
N GLY A 526 -5.26 2.40 -20.80
CA GLY A 526 -4.76 3.54 -20.03
C GLY A 526 -4.41 4.76 -20.89
N ASN A 527 -3.93 5.83 -20.26
CA ASN A 527 -3.72 7.13 -20.89
C ASN A 527 -2.28 7.63 -20.70
N SER A 528 -1.80 8.47 -21.62
CA SER A 528 -0.61 9.28 -21.36
C SER A 528 -0.91 10.37 -20.32
N SER A 529 0.13 10.89 -19.67
CA SER A 529 0.02 12.16 -18.95
C SER A 529 -0.49 13.27 -19.87
N PRO A 530 -1.27 14.24 -19.35
CA PRO A 530 -1.65 15.42 -20.11
C PRO A 530 -0.41 16.20 -20.56
N VAL A 531 -0.41 16.66 -21.80
CA VAL A 531 0.64 17.50 -22.37
C VAL A 531 0.05 18.80 -22.89
N THR A 532 0.86 19.86 -22.87
CA THR A 532 0.46 21.20 -23.32
C THR A 532 1.37 21.63 -24.47
N SER A 533 0.78 22.22 -25.52
CA SER A 533 1.51 22.75 -26.67
C SER A 533 2.30 24.01 -26.33
N SER A 534 3.23 24.40 -27.20
CA SER A 534 3.73 25.77 -27.21
C SER A 534 2.61 26.78 -27.54
N THR A 535 2.83 28.05 -27.18
CA THR A 535 1.88 29.14 -27.43
C THR A 535 1.79 29.45 -28.92
N VAL A 536 0.55 29.56 -29.43
CA VAL A 536 0.26 30.13 -30.75
C VAL A 536 -0.14 31.59 -30.60
N THR A 537 0.46 32.47 -31.39
CA THR A 537 0.11 33.90 -31.46
C THR A 537 -0.81 34.16 -32.64
N ILE A 538 -2.03 34.62 -32.36
CA ILE A 538 -3.01 35.01 -33.38
C ILE A 538 -2.94 36.52 -33.58
N ILE A 539 -2.54 36.95 -34.78
CA ILE A 539 -2.44 38.37 -35.17
C ILE A 539 -3.59 38.77 -36.10
N ARG A 540 -3.82 40.07 -36.27
CA ARG A 540 -4.86 40.59 -37.17
C ARG A 540 -4.57 40.32 -38.64
#